data_AF-A0A7X4I3I6-F1
#
_entry.id   AF-A0A7X4I3I6-F1
#
_cell.length_a   1.000
_cell.length_b   1.000
_cell.length_c   1.000
_cell.angle_alpha   90.00
_cell.angle_beta   90.00
_cell.angle_gamma   90.00
#
_symmetry.space_group_name_H-M   'P 1'
#
loop_
_entity.id
_entity.type
_entity.pdbx_description
1 polymer ?
#
loop_
_entity_poly.entity_id
_entity_poly.type
_entity_poly.pdbx_seq_one_letter_code
_entity_poly.pdbx_strand_id
1 'polypeptide(L)'
;MGATEGLAGAADALIISATAAAATAQAQAQADVDGELIYRQQRARCHEDGTGRMASSEELRERTADQIFGSLNFGLMQRQGMELRDDERRAVAMYLSGGAIGDPPIGQTPQSAWCAADPGAAPGDPLAGSSDTLHPLS
;
A
#
# COMPACT_ATOMS: atom_id res chain seq x y z
N MET A 1 -7.88 15.98 69.48
CA MET A 1 -8.61 14.69 69.67
C MET A 1 -9.82 14.68 68.74
N GLY A 2 -10.03 13.60 67.98
CA GLY A 2 -11.28 13.34 67.27
C GLY A 2 -11.10 13.09 65.77
N ALA A 3 -10.82 11.84 65.41
CA ALA A 3 -10.96 11.29 64.05
C ALA A 3 -12.40 10.80 63.81
N THR A 4 -12.80 10.67 62.53
CA THR A 4 -13.69 9.64 61.89
C THR A 4 -14.32 10.26 60.63
N GLU A 5 -13.88 9.89 59.41
CA GLU A 5 -14.31 8.75 58.58
C GLU A 5 -15.68 8.92 57.88
N GLY A 6 -15.72 8.61 56.58
CA GLY A 6 -16.97 8.35 55.85
C GLY A 6 -16.94 8.69 54.35
N LEU A 7 -16.47 7.77 53.51
CA LEU A 7 -16.80 7.72 52.08
C LEU A 7 -18.03 6.80 51.86
N ALA A 8 -19.07 7.33 51.21
CA ALA A 8 -20.08 6.63 50.39
C ALA A 8 -20.97 7.74 49.79
N GLY A 9 -21.47 7.73 48.58
CA GLY A 9 -21.54 6.78 47.47
C GLY A 9 -22.30 7.48 46.33
N ALA A 10 -22.28 6.87 45.16
CA ALA A 10 -22.52 7.43 43.82
C ALA A 10 -23.96 7.90 43.45
N ALA A 11 -24.03 8.43 42.21
CA ALA A 11 -25.18 8.80 41.36
C ALA A 11 -25.68 10.25 41.58
N ASP A 12 -25.78 11.13 40.57
CA ASP A 12 -26.37 10.93 39.26
C ASP A 12 -25.65 11.73 38.15
N ALA A 13 -25.60 11.14 36.97
CA ALA A 13 -24.99 11.69 35.77
C ALA A 13 -25.95 12.63 35.02
N LEU A 14 -25.47 13.80 34.62
CA LEU A 14 -25.99 14.47 33.41
C LEU A 14 -24.97 15.49 32.86
N ILE A 15 -23.94 15.01 32.16
CA ILE A 15 -23.20 15.85 31.22
C ILE A 15 -23.67 15.47 29.82
N ILE A 16 -24.69 16.19 29.34
CA ILE A 16 -25.19 16.11 27.97
C ILE A 16 -24.20 16.83 27.06
N SER A 17 -23.49 16.02 26.27
CA SER A 17 -23.21 16.16 24.84
C SER A 17 -22.65 17.49 24.31
N ALA A 18 -21.39 17.43 23.87
CA ALA A 18 -20.97 18.01 22.59
C ALA A 18 -19.64 17.41 22.14
N THR A 19 -19.65 16.27 21.47
CA THR A 19 -18.50 15.82 20.68
C THR A 19 -18.90 15.82 19.22
N ALA A 20 -18.69 16.95 18.57
CA ALA A 20 -18.62 17.01 17.12
C ALA A 20 -17.48 16.07 16.68
N ALA A 21 -17.81 15.01 15.96
CA ALA A 21 -16.83 14.15 15.32
C ALA A 21 -16.16 14.94 14.18
N ALA A 22 -15.15 15.75 14.51
CA ALA A 22 -14.19 16.18 13.53
C ALA A 22 -13.38 14.93 13.15
N ALA A 23 -13.65 14.38 11.96
CA ALA A 23 -12.77 13.41 11.34
C ALA A 23 -11.44 14.13 11.03
N THR A 24 -10.53 14.15 12.00
CA THR A 24 -9.14 14.53 11.76
C THR A 24 -8.53 13.46 10.87
N ALA A 25 -8.50 13.73 9.56
CA ALA A 25 -7.56 13.07 8.67
C ALA A 25 -6.16 13.35 9.24
N GLN A 26 -5.59 12.36 9.92
CA GLN A 26 -4.21 12.43 10.39
C GLN A 26 -3.32 12.32 9.15
N ALA A 27 -3.00 13.46 8.55
CA ALA A 27 -1.88 13.56 7.63
C ALA A 27 -0.63 13.21 8.44
N GLN A 28 -0.17 11.97 8.32
CA GLN A 28 1.13 11.60 8.84
C GLN A 28 2.16 12.39 8.03
N ALA A 29 2.72 13.44 8.65
CA ALA A 29 3.86 14.15 8.11
C ALA A 29 5.07 13.20 8.17
N GLN A 30 5.18 12.33 7.16
CA GLN A 30 6.41 11.62 6.87
C GLN A 30 7.46 12.71 6.57
N ALA A 31 8.67 12.57 7.13
CA ALA A 31 9.79 13.39 6.69
C ALA A 31 9.84 13.37 5.15
N ASP A 32 9.91 14.54 4.52
CA ASP A 32 9.73 14.68 3.09
C ASP A 32 10.93 14.05 2.37
N VAL A 33 10.77 12.79 1.95
CA VAL A 33 11.76 12.09 1.15
C VAL A 33 11.68 12.67 -0.26
N ASP A 34 12.75 13.33 -0.69
CA ASP A 34 12.79 14.00 -1.99
C ASP A 34 12.85 12.99 -3.15
N GLY A 35 11.68 12.67 -3.69
CA GLY A 35 11.53 11.76 -4.82
C GLY A 35 12.18 12.27 -6.11
N GLU A 36 12.24 13.59 -6.31
CA GLU A 36 12.91 14.18 -7.47
C GLU A 36 14.42 13.94 -7.40
N LEU A 37 15.02 14.19 -6.25
CA LEU A 37 16.45 13.98 -6.04
C LEU A 37 16.84 12.52 -6.30
N ILE A 38 16.08 11.57 -5.73
CA ILE A 38 16.32 10.13 -5.92
C ILE A 38 16.17 9.75 -7.38
N TYR A 39 15.12 10.24 -8.05
CA TYR A 39 14.91 9.98 -9.48
C TYR A 39 16.09 10.46 -10.32
N ARG A 40 16.54 11.71 -10.13
CA ARG A 40 17.68 12.27 -10.86
C ARG A 40 18.96 11.47 -10.62
N GLN A 41 19.24 11.08 -9.38
CA GLN A 41 20.46 10.35 -9.02
C GLN A 41 20.48 8.91 -9.55
N GLN A 42 19.32 8.23 -9.54
CA GLN A 42 19.29 6.78 -9.67
C GLN A 42 18.45 6.26 -10.84
N ARG A 43 17.61 7.09 -11.48
CA ARG A 43 16.62 6.62 -12.47
C ARG A 43 16.70 7.35 -13.81
N ALA A 44 17.01 8.65 -13.80
CA ALA A 44 17.05 9.48 -15.01
C ALA A 44 17.95 8.89 -16.11
N ARG A 45 19.10 8.29 -15.76
CA ARG A 45 20.04 7.67 -16.72
C ARG A 45 19.42 6.62 -17.65
N CYS A 46 18.28 6.04 -17.28
CA CYS A 46 17.61 4.99 -18.05
C CYS A 46 16.31 5.49 -18.69
N HIS A 47 15.63 6.47 -18.10
CA HIS A 47 14.37 7.01 -18.60
C HIS A 47 14.55 8.26 -19.48
N GLU A 48 15.74 8.87 -19.44
CA GLU A 48 16.08 10.08 -20.19
C GLU A 48 17.25 9.83 -21.15
N ASP A 49 17.54 8.57 -21.47
CA ASP A 49 18.61 8.19 -22.40
C ASP A 49 18.28 8.47 -23.88
N GLY A 50 17.02 8.80 -24.18
CA GLY A 50 16.55 9.13 -25.53
C GLY A 50 16.53 7.96 -26.51
N THR A 51 16.76 6.73 -26.06
CA THR A 51 16.86 5.54 -26.93
C THR A 51 15.49 4.94 -27.28
N GLY A 52 14.44 5.32 -26.55
CA GLY A 52 13.10 4.73 -26.66
C GLY A 52 13.00 3.28 -26.16
N ARG A 53 14.07 2.75 -25.54
CA ARG A 53 14.09 1.40 -24.96
C ARG A 53 13.29 1.29 -23.66
N MET A 54 13.15 2.40 -22.94
CA MET A 54 12.37 2.50 -21.71
C MET A 54 11.33 3.61 -21.88
N ALA A 55 10.24 3.53 -21.11
CA ALA A 55 9.29 4.63 -21.02
C ALA A 55 10.01 5.89 -20.52
N SER A 56 9.84 6.99 -21.24
CA SER A 56 10.34 8.31 -20.87
C SER A 56 9.69 8.81 -19.58
N SER A 57 10.31 9.81 -18.94
CA SER A 57 9.73 10.49 -17.77
C SER A 57 8.34 11.07 -18.07
N GLU A 58 8.10 11.45 -19.32
CA GLU A 58 6.80 11.97 -19.77
C GLU A 58 5.75 10.86 -19.90
N GLU A 59 6.10 9.72 -20.49
CA GLU A 59 5.21 8.55 -20.52
C GLU A 59 4.94 7.98 -19.11
N LEU A 60 5.89 8.13 -18.18
CA LEU A 60 5.69 7.75 -16.78
C LEU A 60 4.70 8.67 -16.06
N ARG A 61 4.62 9.96 -16.43
CA ARG A 61 3.61 10.89 -15.87
C ARG A 61 2.18 10.51 -16.21
N GLU A 62 1.97 9.71 -17.25
CA GLU A 62 0.65 9.18 -17.60
C GLU A 62 0.20 8.01 -16.70
N ARG A 63 1.08 7.52 -15.81
CA ARG A 63 0.79 6.43 -14.88
C ARG A 63 0.39 6.96 -13.52
N THR A 64 -0.43 6.19 -12.81
CA THR A 64 -0.75 6.51 -11.42
C THR A 64 0.44 6.20 -10.50
N ALA A 65 0.53 6.90 -9.37
CA ALA A 65 1.56 6.65 -8.37
C ALA A 65 1.57 5.18 -7.91
N ASP A 66 0.38 4.59 -7.73
CA ASP A 66 0.22 3.17 -7.38
C ASP A 66 0.76 2.21 -8.45
N GLN A 67 0.58 2.53 -9.74
CA GLN A 67 1.11 1.70 -10.82
C GLN A 67 2.64 1.72 -10.84
N ILE A 68 3.24 2.90 -10.68
CA ILE A 68 4.70 3.04 -10.62
C ILE A 68 5.25 2.35 -9.37
N PHE A 69 4.61 2.56 -8.21
CA PHE A 69 4.98 1.90 -6.95
C PHE A 69 4.86 0.38 -7.06
N GLY A 70 3.78 -0.13 -7.66
CA GLY A 70 3.60 -1.56 -7.93
C GLY A 70 4.70 -2.12 -8.83
N SER A 71 5.11 -1.39 -9.87
CA SER A 71 6.22 -1.80 -10.74
C SER A 71 7.56 -1.92 -9.99
N LEU A 72 7.82 -0.99 -9.05
CA LEU A 72 9.03 -0.98 -8.22
C LEU A 72 9.05 -2.09 -7.17
N ASN A 73 7.89 -2.58 -6.71
CA ASN A 73 7.82 -3.61 -5.67
C ASN A 73 7.64 -5.02 -6.24
N PHE A 74 6.83 -5.17 -7.30
CA PHE A 74 6.34 -6.46 -7.78
C PHE A 74 6.42 -6.65 -9.30
N GLY A 75 6.88 -5.63 -10.04
CA GLY A 75 6.86 -5.64 -11.50
C GLY A 75 8.23 -5.69 -12.16
N LEU A 76 8.28 -5.23 -13.42
CA LEU A 76 9.49 -5.25 -14.25
C LEU A 76 10.64 -4.40 -13.69
N MET A 77 10.32 -3.43 -12.82
CA MET A 77 11.30 -2.56 -12.17
C MET A 77 11.67 -3.03 -10.74
N GLN A 78 11.28 -4.24 -10.34
CA GLN A 78 11.51 -4.74 -8.99
C GLN A 78 13.01 -4.73 -8.63
N ARG A 79 13.88 -5.17 -9.55
CA ARG A 79 15.33 -5.19 -9.27
C ARG A 79 15.88 -3.82 -8.94
N GLN A 80 15.47 -2.79 -9.67
CA GLN A 80 15.86 -1.43 -9.37
C GLN A 80 15.17 -0.96 -8.08
N GLY A 81 13.91 -1.31 -7.85
CA GLY A 81 13.20 -0.98 -6.61
C GLY A 81 13.83 -1.55 -5.33
N MET A 82 14.54 -2.68 -5.40
CA MET A 82 15.27 -3.26 -4.27
C MET A 82 16.45 -2.41 -3.78
N GLU A 83 16.95 -1.48 -4.61
CA GLU A 83 18.02 -0.55 -4.24
C GLU A 83 17.50 0.63 -3.39
N LEU A 84 16.18 0.76 -3.23
CA LEU A 84 15.52 1.82 -2.48
C LEU A 84 14.91 1.28 -1.18
N ARG A 85 14.78 2.15 -0.18
CA ARG A 85 13.86 1.92 0.94
C ARG A 85 12.40 2.09 0.51
N ASP A 86 11.46 1.69 1.36
CA ASP A 86 10.04 1.75 1.02
C ASP A 86 9.51 3.18 0.86
N ASP A 87 9.90 4.07 1.77
CA ASP A 87 9.64 5.51 1.74
C ASP A 87 10.19 6.16 0.47
N GLU A 88 11.38 5.74 0.02
CA GLU A 88 11.99 6.20 -1.23
C GLU A 88 11.25 5.72 -2.48
N ARG A 89 10.82 4.44 -2.51
CA ARG A 89 10.00 3.93 -3.61
C ARG A 89 8.70 4.72 -3.74
N ARG A 90 8.04 5.02 -2.61
CA ARG A 90 6.82 5.84 -2.58
C ARG A 90 7.09 7.26 -3.09
N ALA A 91 8.14 7.90 -2.59
CA ALA A 91 8.50 9.26 -2.99
C ALA A 91 8.78 9.38 -4.50
N VAL A 92 9.56 8.46 -5.07
CA VAL A 92 9.85 8.45 -6.51
C VAL A 92 8.58 8.25 -7.35
N ALA A 93 7.68 7.36 -6.92
CA ALA A 93 6.43 7.10 -7.63
C ALA A 93 5.46 8.30 -7.59
N MET A 94 5.38 8.99 -6.45
CA MET A 94 4.58 10.23 -6.33
C MET A 94 5.19 11.37 -7.15
N TYR A 95 6.51 11.52 -7.14
CA TYR A 95 7.21 12.49 -7.97
C TYR A 95 6.94 12.27 -9.46
N LEU A 96 7.10 11.03 -9.94
CA LEU A 96 6.95 10.69 -11.36
C LEU A 96 5.52 10.81 -11.87
N SER A 97 4.52 10.48 -11.06
CA SER A 97 3.11 10.57 -11.45
C SER A 97 2.52 11.97 -11.24
N GLY A 98 3.14 12.80 -10.39
CA GLY A 98 2.52 14.03 -9.90
C GLY A 98 1.30 13.80 -9.00
N GLY A 99 1.05 12.54 -8.58
CA GLY A 99 -0.11 12.14 -7.79
C GLY A 99 0.28 11.49 -6.47
N ALA A 100 -0.70 11.37 -5.56
CA ALA A 100 -0.52 10.65 -4.31
C ALA A 100 -0.66 9.14 -4.51
N ILE A 101 0.07 8.36 -3.71
CA ILE A 101 -0.20 6.92 -3.52
C ILE A 101 -1.39 6.81 -2.56
N GLY A 102 -2.43 6.09 -2.96
CA GLY A 102 -3.52 5.75 -2.06
C GLY A 102 -3.03 4.81 -0.96
N ASP A 103 -3.63 4.87 0.22
CA ASP A 103 -3.47 3.74 1.14
C ASP A 103 -4.01 2.49 0.47
N PRO A 104 -3.25 1.37 0.47
CA PRO A 104 -3.77 0.13 -0.09
C PRO A 104 -5.06 -0.20 0.67
N PRO A 105 -6.18 -0.45 -0.02
CA PRO A 105 -7.41 -0.79 0.66
C PRO A 105 -7.22 -2.13 1.38
N ILE A 106 -6.97 -2.07 2.68
CA ILE A 106 -6.86 -3.27 3.52
C ILE A 106 -8.26 -3.91 3.58
N GLY A 107 -8.38 -5.11 3.00
CA GLY A 107 -9.59 -5.92 3.06
C GLY A 107 -10.69 -5.61 2.03
N GLN A 108 -10.43 -4.83 0.97
CA GLN A 108 -11.44 -4.50 -0.05
C GLN A 108 -11.06 -4.93 -1.47
N THR A 109 -10.69 -6.20 -1.65
CA THR A 109 -10.68 -6.78 -3.01
C THR A 109 -12.15 -6.86 -3.49
N PRO A 110 -12.55 -6.16 -4.56
CA PRO A 110 -13.93 -6.22 -5.03
C PRO A 110 -14.26 -7.66 -5.46
N GLN A 111 -15.48 -8.12 -5.20
CA GLN A 111 -15.91 -9.48 -5.56
C GLN A 111 -15.78 -9.77 -7.06
N SER A 112 -15.84 -8.73 -7.91
CA SER A 112 -15.59 -8.84 -9.34
C SER A 112 -14.16 -9.25 -9.71
N ALA A 113 -13.20 -9.09 -8.79
CA ALA A 113 -11.83 -9.55 -8.94
C ALA A 113 -11.61 -10.98 -8.41
N TRP A 114 -12.65 -11.62 -7.85
CA TRP A 114 -12.58 -13.03 -7.47
C TRP A 114 -12.77 -13.90 -8.70
N CYS A 115 -12.00 -14.97 -8.82
CA CYS A 115 -12.32 -16.02 -9.77
C CYS A 115 -13.73 -16.56 -9.45
N ALA A 116 -14.50 -16.92 -10.49
CA ALA A 116 -15.75 -17.64 -10.27
C ALA A 116 -15.44 -18.94 -9.51
N ALA A 117 -16.11 -19.14 -8.38
CA ALA A 117 -16.05 -20.43 -7.70
C ALA A 117 -16.86 -21.44 -8.51
N ASP A 118 -16.23 -22.54 -8.92
CA ASP A 118 -16.95 -23.69 -9.46
C ASP A 118 -17.73 -24.36 -8.32
N PRO A 119 -19.08 -24.33 -8.29
CA PRO A 119 -19.86 -24.87 -7.17
C PRO A 119 -19.76 -26.40 -7.06
N GLY A 120 -19.18 -27.07 -8.05
CA GLY A 120 -18.90 -28.51 -8.05
C GLY A 120 -17.47 -28.89 -7.67
N ALA A 121 -16.55 -27.93 -7.56
CA ALA A 121 -15.19 -28.20 -7.13
C ALA A 121 -15.12 -28.21 -5.60
N ALA A 122 -14.88 -29.38 -5.01
CA ALA A 122 -14.49 -29.42 -3.60
C ALA A 122 -13.19 -28.62 -3.44
N PRO A 123 -13.03 -27.81 -2.38
CA PRO A 123 -11.75 -27.18 -2.10
C PRO A 123 -10.69 -28.28 -2.00
N GLY A 124 -9.60 -28.13 -2.75
CA GLY A 124 -8.49 -29.07 -2.68
C GLY A 124 -7.99 -29.18 -1.23
N ASP A 125 -7.65 -30.40 -0.79
CA ASP A 125 -7.05 -30.59 0.53
C ASP A 125 -5.69 -29.88 0.55
N PRO A 126 -5.49 -28.84 1.38
CA PRO A 126 -4.24 -28.09 1.43
C PRO A 126 -3.05 -28.93 1.93
N LEU A 127 -3.30 -30.09 2.53
CA LEU A 127 -2.28 -31.04 2.97
C LEU A 127 -2.02 -32.15 1.95
N ALA A 128 -2.88 -32.31 0.94
CA ALA A 128 -2.62 -33.21 -0.17
C ALA A 128 -1.61 -32.55 -1.12
N GLY A 129 -0.33 -32.88 -0.96
CA GLY A 129 0.72 -32.45 -1.88
C GLY A 129 0.39 -32.81 -3.34
N SER A 130 0.93 -32.03 -4.28
CA SER A 130 0.71 -32.23 -5.71
C SER A 130 1.15 -33.62 -6.14
N SER A 131 0.18 -34.50 -6.39
CA SER A 131 0.43 -35.80 -7.02
C SER A 131 0.64 -35.56 -8.51
N ASP A 132 1.84 -35.09 -8.86
CA ASP A 132 2.27 -34.91 -10.24
C ASP A 132 2.35 -36.31 -10.88
N THR A 133 1.27 -36.68 -11.56
CA THR A 133 1.21 -37.91 -12.32
C THR A 133 2.04 -37.68 -13.57
N LEU A 134 3.27 -38.20 -13.57
CA LEU A 134 4.20 -38.18 -14.71
C LEU A 134 3.45 -38.38 -16.03
N HIS A 135 3.32 -37.31 -16.81
CA HIS A 135 2.81 -37.37 -18.18
C HIS A 135 3.92 -38.00 -19.03
N PRO A 136 3.71 -39.17 -19.68
CA PRO A 136 4.74 -39.76 -20.51
C PRO A 136 5.01 -38.86 -21.73
N LEU A 137 6.26 -38.46 -21.88
CA LEU A 137 6.77 -37.74 -23.04
C LEU A 137 6.60 -38.63 -24.28
N SER A 138 5.85 -38.15 -25.26
CA SER A 138 5.84 -38.68 -26.65
C SER A 138 6.49 -37.68 -27.58
#